data_AF-A0A2Z4Y9C0-F1
#
_entry.id   AF-A0A2Z4Y9C0-F1
#
_cell.length_a   1.000
_cell.length_b   1.000
_cell.length_c   1.000
_cell.angle_alpha   90.00
_cell.angle_beta   90.00
_cell.angle_gamma   90.00
#
_symmetry.space_group_name_H-M   'P 1'
#
loop_
_entity.id
_entity.type
_entity.pdbx_description
1 polymer ?
#
loop_
_entity_poly.entity_id
_entity_poly.type
_entity_poly.pdbx_seq_one_letter_code
_entity_poly.pdbx_strand_id
1 'polypeptide(L)'
;MSENCEEVGVVSRAQGCLLGQIAGDSLGSLVEFWPPERIRKHYPNGVRELADGGSWNTIAGQPTDDSEMALALARTLVRVGRYDPAEARRAYLAWWRSGPFDCG
;
A
#
# COMPACT_ATOMS: atom_id res chain seq x y z
N MET A 1 -27.48 -20.57 -8.72
CA MET A 1 -26.53 -20.93 -7.64
C MET A 1 -25.07 -20.79 -8.04
N SER A 2 -24.71 -20.83 -9.34
CA SER A 2 -23.33 -20.62 -9.83
C SER A 2 -22.88 -19.16 -9.82
N GLU A 3 -23.73 -18.21 -10.22
CA GLU A 3 -23.39 -16.76 -10.27
C GLU A 3 -22.91 -16.19 -8.92
N ASN A 4 -23.52 -16.64 -7.83
CA ASN A 4 -23.22 -16.17 -6.47
C ASN A 4 -21.83 -16.64 -5.97
N CYS A 5 -21.29 -17.72 -6.54
CA CYS A 5 -19.97 -18.24 -6.15
C CYS A 5 -18.83 -17.56 -6.91
N GLU A 6 -19.07 -17.21 -8.18
CA GLU A 6 -18.11 -16.44 -8.97
C GLU A 6 -17.96 -15.00 -8.45
N GLU A 7 -19.07 -14.36 -8.05
CA GLU A 7 -19.03 -13.01 -7.46
C GLU A 7 -18.23 -12.98 -6.15
N VAL A 8 -18.40 -13.99 -5.28
CA VAL A 8 -17.59 -14.16 -4.06
C VAL A 8 -16.11 -14.32 -4.40
N GLY A 9 -15.78 -15.07 -5.45
CA GLY A 9 -14.41 -15.25 -5.92
C GLY A 9 -13.77 -13.96 -6.44
N VAL A 10 -14.51 -13.14 -7.19
CA VAL A 10 -14.04 -11.84 -7.69
C VAL A 10 -13.81 -10.86 -6.55
N VAL A 11 -14.77 -10.73 -5.63
CA VAL A 11 -14.64 -9.82 -4.47
C VAL A 11 -13.45 -10.22 -3.61
N SER A 12 -13.27 -11.53 -3.33
CA SER A 12 -12.13 -12.01 -2.55
C SER A 12 -10.78 -11.66 -3.20
N ARG A 13 -10.66 -11.79 -4.52
CA ARG A 13 -9.45 -11.40 -5.26
C ARG A 13 -9.21 -9.89 -5.24
N ALA A 14 -10.26 -9.09 -5.38
CA ALA A 14 -10.15 -7.63 -5.32
C ALA A 14 -9.70 -7.16 -3.92
N GLN A 15 -10.28 -7.74 -2.86
CA GLN A 15 -9.85 -7.47 -1.49
C GLN A 15 -8.40 -7.92 -1.26
N GLY A 16 -8.04 -9.13 -1.72
CA GLY A 16 -6.68 -9.64 -1.65
C GLY A 16 -5.66 -8.78 -2.40
N CYS A 17 -6.05 -8.16 -3.51
CA CYS A 17 -5.21 -7.22 -4.25
C CYS A 17 -4.92 -5.96 -3.42
N LEU A 18 -5.95 -5.34 -2.84
CA LEU A 18 -5.76 -4.13 -2.03
C LEU A 18 -4.99 -4.43 -0.73
N LEU A 19 -5.34 -5.51 -0.02
CA LEU A 19 -4.64 -5.92 1.19
C LEU A 19 -3.20 -6.34 0.92
N GLY A 20 -2.96 -7.04 -0.19
CA GLY A 20 -1.63 -7.45 -0.62
C GLY A 20 -0.74 -6.27 -1.01
N GLN A 21 -1.31 -5.23 -1.62
CA GLN A 21 -0.59 -3.98 -1.89
C GLN A 21 -0.14 -3.31 -0.59
N ILE A 22 -1.03 -3.17 0.40
CA ILE A 22 -0.71 -2.56 1.70
C ILE A 22 0.32 -3.38 2.49
N ALA A 23 0.15 -4.71 2.51
CA ALA A 23 1.10 -5.59 3.18
C ALA A 23 2.48 -5.58 2.49
N GLY A 24 2.50 -5.53 1.15
CA GLY A 24 3.73 -5.49 0.36
C GLY A 24 4.51 -4.19 0.56
N ASP A 25 3.83 -3.05 0.52
CA ASP A 25 4.38 -1.74 0.87
C ASP A 25 5.00 -1.77 2.29
N SER A 26 4.17 -2.06 3.31
CA SER A 26 4.60 -2.03 4.71
C SER A 26 5.77 -2.97 5.01
N LEU A 27 5.86 -4.12 4.33
CA LEU A 27 6.95 -5.08 4.48
C LEU A 27 8.20 -4.66 3.70
N GLY A 28 8.03 -4.09 2.51
CA GLY A 28 9.11 -3.62 1.65
C GLY A 28 9.83 -2.39 2.20
N SER A 29 9.11 -1.49 2.85
CA SER A 29 9.66 -0.26 3.44
C SER A 29 10.75 -0.52 4.50
N LEU A 30 10.73 -1.67 5.16
CA LEU A 30 11.76 -2.10 6.11
C LEU A 30 13.17 -2.19 5.50
N VAL A 31 13.24 -2.40 4.19
CA VAL A 31 14.50 -2.60 3.46
C VAL A 31 14.62 -1.67 2.25
N GLU A 32 13.81 -0.62 2.21
CA GLU A 32 13.89 0.38 1.16
C GLU A 32 15.32 0.94 1.04
N PHE A 33 15.81 1.13 -0.19
CA PHE A 33 17.18 1.56 -0.51
C PHE A 33 18.32 0.62 -0.06
N TRP A 34 18.01 -0.55 0.53
CA TRP A 34 19.07 -1.50 0.90
C TRP A 34 19.57 -2.28 -0.32
N PRO A 35 20.89 -2.49 -0.45
CA PRO A 35 21.40 -3.41 -1.46
C PRO A 35 20.99 -4.86 -1.12
N PRO A 36 20.73 -5.71 -2.13
CA PRO A 36 20.31 -7.10 -1.91
C PRO A 36 21.23 -7.91 -0.98
N GLU A 37 22.54 -7.63 -0.98
CA GLU A 37 23.53 -8.29 -0.13
C GLU A 37 23.30 -7.99 1.35
N ARG A 38 22.93 -6.74 1.66
CA ARG A 38 22.57 -6.33 3.03
C ARG A 38 21.27 -6.99 3.46
N ILE A 39 20.27 -7.06 2.57
CA ILE A 39 18.99 -7.73 2.86
C ILE A 39 19.23 -9.20 3.17
N ARG A 40 19.96 -9.93 2.33
CA ARG A 40 20.26 -11.36 2.56
C ARG A 40 21.01 -11.61 3.86
N LYS A 41 21.91 -10.69 4.26
CA LYS A 41 22.67 -10.80 5.51
C LYS A 41 21.79 -10.62 6.75
N HIS A 42 20.87 -9.66 6.74
CA HIS A 42 20.03 -9.32 7.90
C HIS A 42 18.72 -10.13 7.94
N TYR A 43 18.20 -10.52 6.78
CA TYR A 43 16.98 -11.28 6.58
C TYR A 43 17.28 -12.54 5.73
N PRO A 44 18.00 -13.54 6.28
CA PRO A 44 18.42 -14.72 5.52
C PRO A 44 17.25 -15.57 4.99
N ASN A 45 16.06 -15.42 5.59
CA ASN A 45 14.82 -16.09 5.18
C ASN A 45 13.85 -15.14 4.46
N GLY A 46 14.31 -13.96 4.03
CA GLY A 46 13.47 -12.88 3.55
C GLY A 46 12.88 -12.03 4.68
N VAL A 47 12.36 -10.86 4.31
CA VAL A 47 11.59 -10.01 5.22
C VAL A 47 10.21 -10.66 5.34
N ARG A 48 9.84 -11.15 6.53
CA ARG A 48 8.62 -11.96 6.73
C ARG A 48 7.68 -11.41 7.80
N GLU A 49 8.19 -10.53 8.64
CA GLU A 49 7.47 -9.98 9.78
C GLU A 49 7.35 -8.47 9.60
N LEU A 50 6.19 -7.94 9.94
CA LEU A 50 6.02 -6.51 10.14
C LEU A 50 6.71 -6.15 11.46
N ALA A 51 7.60 -5.16 11.40
CA ALA A 51 8.40 -4.74 12.55
C ALA A 51 8.55 -3.22 12.53
N ASP A 52 8.93 -2.64 13.66
CA ASP A 52 9.33 -1.24 13.70
C ASP A 52 10.67 -1.06 12.97
N GLY A 53 10.91 0.12 12.38
CA GLY A 53 12.20 0.49 11.78
C GLY A 53 12.11 0.85 10.30
N GLY A 54 13.02 0.29 9.49
CA GLY A 54 13.19 0.67 8.09
C GLY A 54 13.87 2.03 7.88
N SER A 55 13.88 2.50 6.64
CA SER A 55 14.55 3.75 6.24
C SER A 55 13.98 4.98 6.93
N TRP A 56 12.69 4.94 7.27
CA TRP A 56 11.93 6.04 7.84
C TRP A 56 11.58 5.86 9.32
N ASN A 57 12.03 4.76 9.96
CA ASN A 57 11.73 4.42 11.35
C ASN A 57 10.21 4.40 11.66
N THR A 58 9.45 3.72 10.80
CA THR A 58 8.00 3.54 10.90
C THR A 58 7.64 2.49 11.96
N ILE A 59 6.38 2.48 12.41
CA ILE A 59 5.86 1.40 13.28
C ILE A 59 5.46 0.16 12.44
N ALA A 60 5.44 -1.01 13.07
CA ALA A 60 5.05 -2.26 12.42
C ALA A 60 3.71 -2.16 11.68
N GLY A 61 3.74 -2.36 10.36
CA GLY A 61 2.54 -2.34 9.50
C GLY A 61 2.08 -0.95 9.08
N GLN A 62 2.85 0.11 9.36
CA GLN A 62 2.57 1.43 8.83
C GLN A 62 2.86 1.48 7.32
N PRO A 63 1.90 1.90 6.49
CA PRO A 63 2.10 2.09 5.05
C PRO A 63 2.96 3.32 4.72
N THR A 64 3.48 3.39 3.49
CA THR A 64 4.12 4.59 2.92
C THR A 64 3.21 5.26 1.88
N ASP A 65 3.78 6.18 1.09
CA ASP A 65 3.10 6.90 0.02
C ASP A 65 2.38 5.98 -0.98
N ASP A 66 2.96 4.83 -1.33
CA ASP A 66 2.36 3.80 -2.18
C ASP A 66 0.91 3.47 -1.75
N SER A 67 0.72 3.07 -0.49
CA SER A 67 -0.61 2.73 0.03
C SER A 67 -1.45 3.93 0.44
N GLU A 68 -0.85 5.01 0.96
CA GLU A 68 -1.59 6.21 1.31
C GLU A 68 -2.26 6.85 0.08
N MET A 69 -1.53 6.94 -1.04
CA MET A 69 -2.07 7.42 -2.31
C MET A 69 -3.08 6.45 -2.93
N ALA A 70 -2.84 5.13 -2.86
CA ALA A 70 -3.80 4.12 -3.32
C ALA A 70 -5.14 4.24 -2.56
N LEU A 71 -5.09 4.42 -1.23
CA LEU A 71 -6.28 4.66 -0.41
C LEU A 71 -6.96 5.98 -0.74
N ALA A 72 -6.20 7.04 -1.01
CA ALA A 72 -6.75 8.31 -1.46
C ALA A 72 -7.54 8.14 -2.77
N LEU A 73 -6.97 7.44 -3.76
CA LEU A 73 -7.66 7.12 -5.02
C LEU A 73 -8.92 6.28 -4.78
N ALA A 74 -8.82 5.20 -4.01
CA ALA A 74 -9.97 4.34 -3.71
C ALA A 74 -11.14 5.12 -3.09
N ARG A 75 -10.86 6.03 -2.15
CA ARG A 75 -11.87 6.92 -1.56
C ARG A 75 -12.53 7.84 -2.58
N THR A 76 -11.77 8.34 -3.57
CA THR A 76 -12.36 9.13 -4.67
C THR A 76 -13.29 8.28 -5.54
N LEU A 77 -12.89 7.05 -5.88
CA LEU A 77 -13.71 6.14 -6.70
C LEU A 77 -15.03 5.80 -6.01
N VAL A 78 -15.00 5.50 -4.71
CA VAL A 78 -16.21 5.24 -3.91
C VAL A 78 -17.12 6.47 -3.86
N ARG A 79 -16.56 7.66 -3.64
CA ARG A 79 -17.33 8.91 -3.53
C ARG A 79 -17.93 9.36 -4.85
N VAL A 80 -17.19 9.24 -5.95
CA VAL A 80 -17.56 9.78 -7.27
C VAL A 80 -18.31 8.75 -8.12
N GLY A 81 -18.14 7.46 -7.84
CA GLY A 81 -18.74 6.35 -8.61
C GLY A 81 -18.06 6.09 -9.96
N ARG A 82 -16.97 6.80 -10.26
CA ARG A 82 -16.13 6.62 -11.46
C ARG A 82 -14.75 7.22 -11.20
N TYR A 83 -13.80 6.89 -12.09
CA TYR A 83 -12.54 7.64 -12.14
C TYR A 83 -12.79 9.06 -12.64
N ASP A 84 -12.21 10.04 -11.93
CA ASP A 84 -12.18 11.44 -12.32
C ASP A 84 -10.77 11.99 -12.01
N PRO A 85 -10.01 12.40 -13.05
CA PRO A 85 -8.63 12.84 -12.86
C PRO A 85 -8.51 14.12 -12.04
N ALA A 86 -9.52 15.00 -12.06
CA ALA A 86 -9.51 16.22 -11.26
C ALA A 86 -9.69 15.88 -9.77
N GLU A 87 -10.53 14.91 -9.46
CA GLU A 87 -10.75 14.45 -8.08
C GLU A 87 -9.56 13.65 -7.55
N ALA A 88 -8.93 12.79 -8.38
CA ALA A 88 -7.69 12.11 -8.03
C ALA A 88 -6.58 13.11 -7.72
N ARG A 89 -6.37 14.11 -8.60
CA ARG A 89 -5.40 15.19 -8.38
C ARG A 89 -5.69 15.96 -7.09
N ARG A 90 -6.96 16.27 -6.80
CA ARG A 90 -7.34 16.96 -5.56
C ARG A 90 -6.98 16.14 -4.32
N ALA A 91 -7.23 14.84 -4.35
CA ALA A 91 -6.91 13.93 -3.26
C ALA A 91 -5.40 13.80 -3.04
N TYR A 92 -4.61 13.64 -4.11
CA TYR A 92 -3.15 13.59 -4.00
C TYR A 92 -2.54 14.90 -3.51
N LEU A 93 -3.05 16.06 -3.97
CA LEU A 93 -2.61 17.35 -3.44
C LEU A 93 -2.99 17.54 -1.95
N ALA A 94 -4.14 17.00 -1.52
CA ALA A 94 -4.52 17.04 -0.12
C ALA A 94 -3.61 16.16 0.75
N TRP A 95 -3.29 14.96 0.29
CA TRP A 95 -2.31 14.06 0.91
C TRP A 95 -0.92 14.70 0.98
N TRP A 96 -0.41 15.25 -0.13
CA TRP A 96 0.88 15.94 -0.14
C TRP A 96 0.92 17.11 0.85
N ARG A 97 -0.17 17.89 0.95
CA ARG A 97 -0.30 19.00 1.91
C ARG A 97 -0.41 18.57 3.37
N SER A 98 -0.77 17.32 3.66
CA SER A 98 -0.74 16.84 5.05
C SER A 98 0.68 16.58 5.57
N GLY A 99 1.70 16.69 4.73
CA GLY A 99 3.10 16.51 5.09
C GLY A 99 3.43 15.03 5.33
N PRO A 100 3.32 14.17 4.31
CA PRO A 100 3.72 12.77 4.44
C PRO A 100 5.22 12.70 4.73
N PHE A 101 5.62 11.69 5.51
CA PHE A 101 7.03 11.50 5.88
C PHE A 101 7.89 11.04 4.68
N ASP A 102 7.24 10.45 3.68
CA ASP A 102 7.84 9.95 2.44
C ASP A 102 6.99 10.35 1.23
N CYS A 103 7.65 10.60 0.11
CA CYS A 103 7.05 10.99 -1.17
C CYS A 103 8.06 10.81 -2.29
N GLY A 104 7.81 9.86 -3.19
CA GLY A 104 8.60 9.65 -4.42
C GLY A 104 8.60 10.81 -5.42
#